data_AF-A0A3D1S418-F1
#
_entry.id   AF-A0A3D1S418-F1
#
_cell.length_a   1.000
_cell.length_b   1.000
_cell.length_c   1.000
_cell.angle_alpha   90.00
_cell.angle_beta   90.00
_cell.angle_gamma   90.00
#
_symmetry.space_group_name_H-M   'P 1'
#
loop_
_entity.id
_entity.type
_entity.pdbx_description
1 polymer ?
#
loop_
_entity_poly.entity_id
_entity_poly.type
_entity_poly.pdbx_seq_one_letter_code
_entity_poly.pdbx_strand_id
1 'polypeptide(L)'
;GLSDVDARRRIYMLDRLGLITDGQSGLRDFQAKLAQQPQDLVEWDIDGEYATLLEVVQHAKPDILIGVSGVPGLFTQDVVEAMAQHHEHPIIFPLSNPSRQVEAHPLDVINWTRGKVIIATGSPFGDVLYEGKAFHVAQCNNSYIFPGIGLGVIVSKARTISDEMIMASSNTLADVSPLANTGTGGLLPPLTQITQLSKSIAFNVAKVAMTQGHALTISDDELRERIEKYFWTPQYRQYKRSSV
;
A
#
# COMPACT_ATOMS: atom_id res chain seq x y z
N GLY A 1 -16.35 14.40 1.61
CA GLY A 1 -15.06 13.98 2.19
C GLY A 1 -14.37 15.18 2.78
N LEU A 2 -13.16 15.00 3.33
CA LEU A 2 -12.30 16.10 3.75
C LEU A 2 -11.88 16.98 2.56
N SER A 3 -11.45 18.21 2.83
CA SER A 3 -10.75 19.02 1.82
C SER A 3 -9.35 18.45 1.55
N ASP A 4 -8.74 18.79 0.42
CA ASP A 4 -7.36 18.37 0.10
C ASP A 4 -6.37 18.87 1.17
N VAL A 5 -6.57 20.09 1.68
CA VAL A 5 -5.77 20.67 2.76
C VAL A 5 -5.92 19.85 4.04
N ASP A 6 -7.16 19.57 4.47
CA ASP A 6 -7.41 18.80 5.70
C ASP A 6 -6.90 17.35 5.61
N ALA A 7 -6.91 16.77 4.41
CA ALA A 7 -6.33 15.45 4.17
C ALA A 7 -4.80 15.47 4.31
N ARG A 8 -4.13 16.46 3.72
CA ARG A 8 -2.66 16.62 3.77
C ARG A 8 -2.15 16.91 5.18
N ARG A 9 -2.91 17.67 5.98
CA ARG A 9 -2.57 17.93 7.39
C ARG A 9 -2.52 16.68 8.27
N ARG A 10 -3.04 15.54 7.79
CA ARG A 10 -3.01 14.24 8.48
C ARG A 10 -1.86 13.33 8.00
N ILE A 11 -1.01 13.82 7.09
CA ILE A 11 0.11 13.06 6.51
C ILE A 11 1.42 13.72 6.91
N TYR A 12 2.21 13.04 7.73
CA TYR A 12 3.53 13.48 8.16
C TYR A 12 4.59 12.77 7.33
N MET A 13 5.20 13.48 6.39
CA MET A 13 6.27 12.93 5.54
C MET A 13 7.63 13.24 6.15
N LEU A 14 8.46 12.22 6.33
CA LEU A 14 9.83 12.37 6.80
C LEU A 14 10.83 12.10 5.67
N ASP A 15 11.93 12.83 5.67
CA ASP A 15 13.10 12.55 4.83
C ASP A 15 14.37 12.36 5.69
N ARG A 16 15.55 12.44 5.06
CA ARG A 16 16.84 12.25 5.72
C ARG A 16 17.18 13.31 6.79
N LEU A 17 16.52 14.47 6.78
CA LEU A 17 16.72 15.53 7.77
C LEU A 17 15.72 15.44 8.92
N GLY A 18 14.52 14.91 8.67
CA GLY A 18 13.44 14.80 9.66
C GLY A 18 12.07 15.03 9.01
N LEU A 19 11.11 15.49 9.80
CA LEU A 19 9.79 15.91 9.32
C LEU A 19 9.92 17.04 8.30
N ILE A 20 9.28 16.87 7.14
CA ILE A 20 9.24 17.90 6.10
C ILE A 20 8.35 19.06 6.56
N THR A 21 8.93 20.25 6.62
CA THR A 21 8.25 21.48 7.01
C THR A 21 8.25 22.52 5.89
N ASP A 22 7.24 23.39 5.91
CA ASP A 22 7.15 24.48 4.94
C ASP A 22 8.33 25.45 5.13
N GLY A 23 8.93 25.90 4.03
CA GLY A 23 10.15 26.69 4.02
C GLY A 23 11.47 25.90 4.01
N GLN A 24 11.44 24.56 4.13
CA GLN A 24 12.63 23.73 3.97
C GLN A 24 13.19 23.83 2.54
N SER A 25 14.51 24.01 2.42
CA SER A 25 15.17 24.12 1.12
C SER A 25 15.27 22.79 0.38
N GLY A 26 15.15 22.82 -0.96
CA GLY A 26 15.37 21.64 -1.80
C GLY A 26 14.21 20.63 -1.87
N LEU A 27 13.02 20.99 -1.36
CA LEU A 27 11.83 20.17 -1.50
C LEU A 27 11.40 20.04 -2.96
N ARG A 28 11.03 18.83 -3.35
CA ARG A 28 10.36 18.59 -4.65
C ARG A 28 8.89 19.00 -4.56
N ASP A 29 8.28 19.31 -5.70
CA ASP A 29 6.87 19.74 -5.79
C ASP A 29 5.89 18.82 -5.05
N PHE A 30 6.13 17.50 -5.07
CA PHE A 30 5.26 16.55 -4.37
C PHE A 30 5.50 16.50 -2.85
N GLN A 31 6.72 16.81 -2.40
CA GLN A 31 7.07 16.89 -0.97
C GLN A 31 6.53 18.17 -0.35
N ALA A 32 6.67 19.30 -1.06
CA ALA A 32 6.14 20.59 -0.61
C ALA A 32 4.63 20.54 -0.35
N LYS A 33 3.88 19.76 -1.14
CA LYS A 33 2.44 19.54 -0.94
C LYS A 33 2.09 18.70 0.30
N LEU A 34 3.07 18.14 1.01
CA LEU A 34 2.88 17.36 2.24
C LEU A 34 3.68 17.96 3.41
N ALA A 35 4.29 19.13 3.20
CA ALA A 35 5.04 19.83 4.22
C ALA A 35 4.12 20.33 5.33
N GLN A 36 4.52 20.08 6.57
CA GLN A 36 3.80 20.56 7.74
C GLN A 36 4.09 22.04 7.97
N GLN A 37 3.07 22.78 8.41
CA GLN A 37 3.21 24.20 8.69
C GLN A 37 3.93 24.38 10.03
N PRO A 38 5.04 25.14 10.11
CA PRO A 38 5.80 25.30 11.35
C PRO A 38 4.95 25.78 12.54
N GLN A 39 3.93 26.61 12.28
CA GLN A 39 2.99 27.09 13.30
C GLN A 39 2.19 25.96 13.98
N ASP A 40 1.94 24.85 13.28
CA ASP A 40 1.20 23.69 13.81
C ASP A 40 2.10 22.80 14.69
N LEU A 41 3.42 23.06 14.70
CA LEU A 41 4.43 22.27 15.40
C LEU A 41 5.04 23.01 16.60
N VAL A 42 4.62 24.25 16.88
CA VAL A 42 5.24 25.11 17.90
C VAL A 42 5.19 24.50 19.31
N GLU A 43 4.17 23.69 19.60
CA GLU A 43 4.02 23.00 20.88
C GLU A 43 4.81 21.68 20.96
N TRP A 44 5.45 21.25 19.87
CA TRP A 44 6.24 20.03 19.86
C TRP A 44 7.60 20.30 20.47
N ASP A 45 7.93 19.53 21.50
CA ASP A 45 9.28 19.47 22.05
C ASP A 45 10.14 18.59 21.12
N ILE A 46 11.07 19.22 20.40
CA ILE A 46 11.95 18.57 19.42
C ILE A 46 13.42 18.92 19.68
N ASP A 47 14.31 17.95 19.49
CA ASP A 47 15.75 18.14 19.53
C ASP A 47 16.29 18.43 18.12
N GLY A 48 16.67 19.68 17.87
CA GLY A 48 17.27 20.13 16.61
C GLY A 48 16.32 20.93 15.71
N GLU A 49 16.64 21.00 14.42
CA GLU A 49 15.94 21.85 13.44
C GLU A 49 14.65 21.18 12.90
N TYR A 50 14.65 19.85 12.77
CA TYR A 50 13.53 19.08 12.22
C TYR A 50 13.20 17.91 13.15
N ALA A 51 11.91 17.66 13.37
CA ALA A 51 11.45 16.57 14.22
C ALA A 51 11.90 15.20 13.66
N THR A 52 12.46 14.36 14.54
CA THR A 52 12.80 12.97 14.26
C THR A 52 11.55 12.10 14.13
N LEU A 53 11.72 10.85 13.65
CA LEU A 53 10.61 9.90 13.57
C LEU A 53 9.93 9.64 14.92
N LEU A 54 10.73 9.51 15.99
CA LEU A 54 10.19 9.25 17.32
C LEU A 54 9.36 10.44 17.83
N GLU A 55 9.87 11.66 17.68
CA GLU A 55 9.16 12.88 18.09
C GLU A 55 7.87 13.06 17.29
N VAL A 56 7.89 12.81 15.97
CA VAL A 56 6.66 12.82 15.16
C VAL A 56 5.65 11.81 15.70
N VAL A 57 6.07 10.59 16.02
CA VAL A 57 5.15 9.57 16.57
C VAL A 57 4.58 9.99 17.92
N GLN A 58 5.40 10.55 18.81
CA GLN A 58 4.98 10.98 20.15
C GLN A 58 3.99 12.17 20.11
N HIS A 59 4.22 13.13 19.21
CA HIS A 59 3.42 14.36 19.15
C HIS A 59 2.22 14.23 18.22
N ALA A 60 2.40 13.70 17.00
CA ALA A 60 1.31 13.53 16.04
C ALA A 60 0.42 12.31 16.33
N LYS A 61 0.95 11.31 17.04
CA LYS A 61 0.23 10.07 17.42
C LYS A 61 -0.44 9.39 16.22
N PRO A 62 0.28 9.13 15.11
CA PRO A 62 -0.33 8.62 13.89
C PRO A 62 -0.87 7.20 14.10
N ASP A 63 -1.98 6.87 13.43
CA ASP A 63 -2.53 5.51 13.42
C ASP A 63 -1.73 4.55 12.52
N ILE A 64 -1.04 5.11 11.52
CA ILE A 64 -0.35 4.39 10.44
C ILE A 64 1.09 4.88 10.32
N LEU A 65 2.04 3.92 10.33
CA LEU A 65 3.46 4.15 10.09
C LEU A 65 3.91 3.34 8.86
N ILE A 66 4.36 4.03 7.80
CA ILE A 66 4.79 3.40 6.54
C ILE A 66 6.27 3.69 6.28
N GLY A 67 7.06 2.63 6.14
CA GLY A 67 8.49 2.68 5.88
C GLY A 67 8.78 2.41 4.41
N VAL A 68 9.37 3.39 3.72
CA VAL A 68 9.77 3.29 2.30
C VAL A 68 11.15 3.95 2.06
N SER A 69 12.03 3.90 3.06
CA SER A 69 13.30 4.65 3.07
C SER A 69 14.51 3.83 2.61
N GLY A 70 14.43 2.51 2.65
CA GLY A 70 15.55 1.60 2.44
C GLY A 70 16.56 1.58 3.59
N VAL A 71 16.23 2.18 4.74
CA VAL A 71 17.11 2.28 5.92
C VAL A 71 16.74 1.18 6.93
N PRO A 72 17.58 0.15 7.10
CA PRO A 72 17.32 -0.91 8.07
C PRO A 72 17.36 -0.38 9.51
N GLY A 73 16.44 -0.87 10.35
CA GLY A 73 16.40 -0.54 11.78
C GLY A 73 15.86 0.85 12.11
N LEU A 74 15.29 1.57 11.13
CA LEU A 74 14.71 2.89 11.34
C LEU A 74 13.48 2.85 12.26
N PHE A 75 12.70 1.77 12.22
CA PHE A 75 11.60 1.55 13.15
C PHE A 75 12.13 0.88 14.41
N THR A 76 12.69 1.69 15.30
CA THR A 76 13.24 1.20 16.58
C THR A 76 12.14 0.71 17.52
N GLN A 77 12.53 0.01 18.59
CA GLN A 77 11.60 -0.40 19.64
C GLN A 77 10.82 0.79 20.21
N ASP A 78 11.51 1.89 20.53
CA ASP A 78 10.87 3.08 21.08
C ASP A 78 9.80 3.67 20.15
N VAL A 79 10.07 3.69 18.83
CA VAL A 79 9.10 4.16 17.83
C VAL A 79 7.88 3.25 17.78
N VAL A 80 8.09 1.93 17.75
CA VAL A 80 7.00 0.95 17.65
C VAL A 80 6.17 0.89 18.95
N GLU A 81 6.82 0.96 20.10
CA GLU A 81 6.13 1.02 21.39
C GLU A 81 5.36 2.33 21.55
N ALA A 82 5.89 3.46 21.08
CA ALA A 82 5.16 4.73 21.08
C ALA A 82 3.90 4.65 20.20
N MET A 83 3.97 4.03 19.02
CA MET A 83 2.78 3.74 18.20
C MET A 83 1.73 2.91 18.98
N ALA A 84 2.18 1.87 19.66
CA ALA A 84 1.31 0.96 20.44
C ALA A 84 0.77 1.56 21.75
N GLN A 85 1.37 2.64 22.26
CA GLN A 85 0.86 3.37 23.42
C GLN A 85 -0.37 4.20 23.09
N HIS A 86 -0.46 4.71 21.86
CA HIS A 86 -1.54 5.61 21.44
C HIS A 86 -2.71 4.85 20.79
N HIS A 87 -2.43 3.69 20.21
CA HIS A 87 -3.40 2.92 19.44
C HIS A 87 -3.45 1.48 19.91
N GLU A 88 -4.65 0.92 20.04
CA GLU A 88 -4.79 -0.50 20.39
C GLU A 88 -4.28 -1.40 19.26
N HIS A 89 -4.50 -1.00 18.00
CA HIS A 89 -4.09 -1.73 16.81
C HIS A 89 -3.32 -0.84 15.82
N PRO A 90 -2.09 -0.40 16.13
CA PRO A 90 -1.30 0.41 15.20
C PRO A 90 -1.10 -0.34 13.87
N ILE A 91 -1.11 0.40 12.77
CA ILE A 91 -0.77 -0.12 11.44
C ILE A 91 0.69 0.22 11.17
N ILE A 92 1.54 -0.78 11.04
CA ILE A 92 2.99 -0.60 10.85
C ILE A 92 3.43 -1.39 9.63
N PHE A 93 3.85 -0.68 8.57
CA PHE A 93 4.24 -1.26 7.28
C PHE A 93 5.71 -0.99 6.95
N PRO A 94 6.63 -1.90 7.29
CA PRO A 94 8.02 -1.87 6.83
C PRO A 94 8.12 -2.36 5.38
N LEU A 95 8.00 -1.45 4.40
CA LEU A 95 7.84 -1.81 2.98
C LEU A 95 9.13 -1.85 2.18
N SER A 96 10.27 -1.47 2.76
CA SER A 96 11.54 -1.46 2.04
C SER A 96 12.00 -2.84 1.57
N ASN A 97 12.62 -2.87 0.40
CA ASN A 97 13.11 -4.07 -0.27
C ASN A 97 14.59 -3.93 -0.60
N PRO A 98 15.39 -5.01 -0.58
CA PRO A 98 15.03 -6.38 -0.17
C PRO A 98 14.88 -6.51 1.36
N SER A 99 14.61 -7.71 1.87
CA SER A 99 14.38 -7.96 3.31
C SER A 99 15.47 -7.44 4.25
N ARG A 100 16.71 -7.27 3.78
CA ARG A 100 17.82 -6.68 4.53
C ARG A 100 17.71 -5.17 4.76
N GLN A 101 16.82 -4.50 4.02
CA GLN A 101 16.56 -3.06 4.09
C GLN A 101 15.24 -2.72 4.79
N VAL A 102 14.58 -3.71 5.37
CA VAL A 102 13.33 -3.52 6.08
C VAL A 102 13.54 -2.61 7.30
N GLU A 103 12.63 -1.65 7.51
CA GLU A 103 12.74 -0.67 8.60
C GLU A 103 12.71 -1.34 9.98
N ALA A 104 11.95 -2.42 10.14
CA ALA A 104 11.99 -3.34 11.27
C ALA A 104 11.56 -4.75 10.85
N HIS A 105 12.11 -5.77 11.51
CA HIS A 105 11.72 -7.14 11.23
C HIS A 105 10.31 -7.41 11.81
N PRO A 106 9.43 -8.14 11.10
CA PRO A 106 8.07 -8.40 11.59
C PRO A 106 7.99 -9.02 12.98
N LEU A 107 8.94 -9.92 13.30
CA LEU A 107 9.08 -10.53 14.63
C LEU A 107 9.20 -9.46 15.73
N ASP A 108 10.05 -8.47 15.51
CA ASP A 108 10.32 -7.42 16.50
C ASP A 108 9.09 -6.52 16.65
N VAL A 109 8.50 -6.09 15.53
CA VAL A 109 7.28 -5.26 15.56
C VAL A 109 6.14 -5.97 16.29
N ILE A 110 5.93 -7.27 16.03
CA ILE A 110 4.89 -8.06 16.72
C ILE A 110 5.19 -8.17 18.23
N ASN A 111 6.45 -8.39 18.61
CA ASN A 111 6.84 -8.47 20.02
C ASN A 111 6.64 -7.13 20.75
N TRP A 112 7.15 -6.03 20.19
CA TRP A 112 7.08 -4.70 20.78
C TRP A 112 5.65 -4.18 20.90
N THR A 113 4.76 -4.57 19.98
CA THR A 113 3.32 -4.27 20.05
C THR A 113 2.50 -5.31 20.82
N ARG A 114 3.14 -6.30 21.44
CA ARG A 114 2.49 -7.40 22.19
C ARG A 114 1.40 -8.11 21.38
N GLY A 115 1.68 -8.37 20.10
CA GLY A 115 0.76 -9.03 19.17
C GLY A 115 -0.41 -8.18 18.70
N LYS A 116 -0.45 -6.88 19.05
CA LYS A 116 -1.55 -5.98 18.70
C LYS A 116 -1.29 -5.12 17.47
N VAL A 117 -0.59 -5.61 16.45
CA VAL A 117 -0.26 -4.82 15.25
C VAL A 117 -0.98 -5.34 14.00
N ILE A 118 -1.36 -4.42 13.11
CA ILE A 118 -1.66 -4.75 11.71
C ILE A 118 -0.39 -4.51 10.90
N ILE A 119 0.20 -5.59 10.38
CA ILE A 119 1.50 -5.55 9.72
C ILE A 119 1.46 -6.11 8.30
N ALA A 120 2.22 -5.46 7.42
CA ALA A 120 2.57 -5.95 6.10
C ALA A 120 3.97 -5.46 5.71
N THR A 121 4.66 -6.23 4.88
CA THR A 121 6.03 -5.93 4.44
C THR A 121 6.16 -5.92 2.92
N GLY A 122 7.16 -5.23 2.38
CA GLY A 122 7.41 -5.25 0.93
C GLY A 122 8.04 -6.57 0.45
N SER A 123 8.95 -7.10 1.27
CA SER A 123 9.62 -8.39 1.05
C SER A 123 8.89 -9.52 1.75
N PRO A 124 8.99 -10.77 1.26
CA PRO A 124 8.34 -11.91 1.88
C PRO A 124 9.03 -12.29 3.21
N PHE A 125 8.23 -12.56 4.23
CA PHE A 125 8.66 -13.16 5.49
C PHE A 125 7.80 -14.40 5.75
N GLY A 126 8.35 -15.36 6.49
CA GLY A 126 7.57 -16.48 7.00
C GLY A 126 6.59 -16.04 8.08
N ASP A 127 5.71 -16.95 8.48
CA ASP A 127 4.82 -16.72 9.62
C ASP A 127 5.65 -16.51 10.90
N VAL A 128 5.18 -15.58 11.74
CA VAL A 128 5.78 -15.28 13.04
C VAL A 128 4.95 -15.95 14.13
N LEU A 129 5.60 -16.71 15.01
CA LEU A 129 4.93 -17.25 16.20
C LEU A 129 5.05 -16.26 17.36
N TYR A 130 3.92 -15.85 17.91
CA TYR A 130 3.83 -15.02 19.12
C TYR A 130 2.82 -15.64 20.08
N GLU A 131 3.25 -15.96 21.30
CA GLU A 131 2.43 -16.60 22.35
C GLU A 131 1.64 -17.84 21.86
N GLY A 132 2.26 -18.65 21.00
CA GLY A 132 1.64 -19.86 20.43
C GLY A 132 0.66 -19.60 19.28
N LYS A 133 0.43 -18.34 18.89
CA LYS A 133 -0.37 -17.95 17.73
C LYS A 133 0.54 -17.65 16.53
N ALA A 134 0.17 -18.16 15.36
CA ALA A 134 0.82 -17.80 14.10
C ALA A 134 0.26 -16.46 13.56
N PHE A 135 1.17 -15.54 13.25
CA PHE A 135 0.91 -14.28 12.58
C PHE A 135 1.38 -14.38 11.14
N HIS A 136 0.43 -14.27 10.21
CA HIS A 136 0.74 -14.24 8.79
C HIS A 136 1.15 -12.82 8.37
N VAL A 137 2.40 -12.65 7.94
CA VAL A 137 2.92 -11.36 7.48
C VAL A 137 2.61 -11.20 6.00
N ALA A 138 1.64 -10.34 5.69
CA ALA A 138 1.25 -10.10 4.30
C ALA A 138 2.38 -9.40 3.53
N GLN A 139 2.69 -9.91 2.34
CA GLN A 139 3.58 -9.21 1.42
C GLN A 139 2.81 -8.14 0.63
N CYS A 140 2.93 -6.87 1.03
CA CYS A 140 2.34 -5.74 0.34
C CYS A 140 3.19 -5.36 -0.89
N ASN A 141 2.98 -6.10 -1.99
CA ASN A 141 3.73 -5.91 -3.23
C ASN A 141 2.81 -5.46 -4.38
N ASN A 142 3.36 -4.65 -5.29
CA ASN A 142 2.67 -4.16 -6.49
C ASN A 142 2.17 -5.28 -7.42
N SER A 143 2.65 -6.52 -7.24
CA SER A 143 2.17 -7.71 -7.94
C SER A 143 0.66 -7.93 -7.80
N TYR A 144 0.02 -7.47 -6.71
CA TYR A 144 -1.44 -7.51 -6.57
C TYR A 144 -2.17 -6.57 -7.53
N ILE A 145 -1.53 -5.48 -7.95
CA ILE A 145 -2.18 -4.35 -8.62
C ILE A 145 -1.83 -4.28 -10.11
N PHE A 146 -0.54 -4.29 -10.44
CA PHE A 146 -0.08 -4.02 -11.80
C PHE A 146 -0.63 -4.97 -12.88
N PRO A 147 -0.74 -6.30 -12.65
CA PRO A 147 -1.32 -7.20 -13.63
C PRO A 147 -2.79 -6.87 -13.94
N GLY A 148 -3.57 -6.52 -12.91
CA GLY A 148 -4.97 -6.15 -13.05
C GLY A 148 -5.16 -4.82 -13.78
N ILE A 149 -4.39 -3.79 -13.42
CA ILE A 149 -4.40 -2.50 -14.14
C ILE A 149 -4.04 -2.71 -15.61
N GLY A 150 -2.93 -3.41 -15.88
CA GLY A 150 -2.46 -3.64 -17.25
C GLY A 150 -3.49 -4.38 -18.11
N LEU A 151 -4.09 -5.45 -17.56
CA LEU A 151 -5.16 -6.17 -18.24
C LEU A 151 -6.38 -5.27 -18.48
N GLY A 152 -6.80 -4.48 -17.48
CA GLY A 152 -7.93 -3.55 -17.58
C GLY A 152 -7.74 -2.51 -18.69
N VAL A 153 -6.54 -1.95 -18.81
CA VAL A 153 -6.17 -1.00 -19.88
C VAL A 153 -6.23 -1.68 -21.26
N ILE A 154 -5.70 -2.89 -21.39
CA ILE A 154 -5.68 -3.64 -22.66
C ILE A 154 -7.09 -3.97 -23.15
N VAL A 155 -7.95 -4.51 -22.28
CA VAL A 155 -9.29 -5.01 -22.67
C VAL A 155 -10.28 -3.87 -22.96
N SER A 156 -10.12 -2.74 -22.25
CA SER A 156 -10.90 -1.53 -22.49
C SER A 156 -10.35 -0.68 -23.63
N LYS A 157 -9.08 -0.86 -24.00
CA LYS A 157 -8.32 0.03 -24.89
C LYS A 157 -8.29 1.47 -24.37
N ALA A 158 -8.14 1.63 -23.06
CA ALA A 158 -8.05 2.94 -22.43
C ALA A 158 -6.83 3.72 -22.96
N ARG A 159 -7.03 5.01 -23.25
CA ARG A 159 -5.97 5.90 -23.77
C ARG A 159 -5.06 6.46 -22.69
N THR A 160 -5.59 6.56 -21.47
CA THR A 160 -4.95 7.17 -20.30
C THR A 160 -5.27 6.33 -19.07
N ILE A 161 -4.35 6.29 -18.12
CA ILE A 161 -4.58 5.75 -16.78
C ILE A 161 -4.79 6.95 -15.85
N SER A 162 -5.96 7.06 -15.24
CA SER A 162 -6.31 8.12 -14.29
C SER A 162 -6.06 7.69 -12.84
N ASP A 163 -6.03 8.66 -11.93
CA ASP A 163 -5.93 8.38 -10.49
C ASP A 163 -7.14 7.57 -9.99
N GLU A 164 -8.34 7.80 -10.52
CA GLU A 164 -9.54 7.02 -10.17
C GLU A 164 -9.45 5.56 -10.64
N MET A 165 -8.76 5.29 -11.77
CA MET A 165 -8.48 3.91 -12.21
C MET A 165 -7.53 3.21 -11.22
N ILE A 166 -6.50 3.93 -10.73
CA ILE A 166 -5.59 3.39 -9.72
C ILE A 166 -6.35 3.17 -8.40
N MET A 167 -7.18 4.12 -7.97
CA MET A 167 -8.02 3.98 -6.77
C MET A 167 -8.99 2.79 -6.87
N ALA A 168 -9.59 2.56 -8.05
CA ALA A 168 -10.44 1.39 -8.26
C ALA A 168 -9.68 0.07 -8.07
N SER A 169 -8.41 0.01 -8.48
CA SER A 169 -7.57 -1.16 -8.23
C SER A 169 -7.30 -1.40 -6.74
N SER A 170 -6.98 -0.33 -6.00
CA SER A 170 -6.75 -0.39 -4.54
C SER A 170 -8.01 -0.80 -3.78
N ASN A 171 -9.18 -0.23 -4.12
CA ASN A 171 -10.45 -0.59 -3.51
C ASN A 171 -10.81 -2.05 -3.79
N THR A 172 -10.61 -2.52 -5.02
CA THR A 172 -10.88 -3.93 -5.37
C THR A 172 -10.00 -4.91 -4.59
N LEU A 173 -8.74 -4.55 -4.31
CA LEU A 173 -7.87 -5.34 -3.44
C LEU A 173 -8.33 -5.30 -1.98
N ALA A 174 -8.72 -4.12 -1.47
CA ALA A 174 -9.20 -3.95 -0.11
C ALA A 174 -10.48 -4.76 0.16
N ASP A 175 -11.41 -4.79 -0.80
CA ASP A 175 -12.69 -5.50 -0.70
C ASP A 175 -12.52 -7.02 -0.48
N VAL A 176 -11.36 -7.58 -0.82
CA VAL A 176 -11.06 -9.02 -0.66
C VAL A 176 -10.10 -9.32 0.49
N SER A 177 -9.84 -8.36 1.37
CA SER A 177 -9.00 -8.57 2.57
C SER A 177 -9.62 -9.60 3.52
N PRO A 178 -8.94 -10.74 3.81
CA PRO A 178 -9.44 -11.72 4.77
C PRO A 178 -9.61 -11.16 6.17
N LEU A 179 -8.61 -10.40 6.65
CA LEU A 179 -8.62 -9.80 7.99
C LEU A 179 -9.78 -8.80 8.14
N ALA A 180 -10.01 -7.94 7.16
CA ALA A 180 -11.10 -6.95 7.23
C ALA A 180 -12.49 -7.61 7.16
N ASN A 181 -12.64 -8.66 6.34
CA ASN A 181 -13.94 -9.29 6.10
C ASN A 181 -14.32 -10.35 7.14
N THR A 182 -13.33 -10.99 7.78
CA THR A 182 -13.59 -12.13 8.69
C THR A 182 -13.02 -11.94 10.10
N GLY A 183 -12.23 -10.88 10.34
CA GLY A 183 -11.50 -10.70 11.59
C GLY A 183 -10.31 -11.65 11.77
N THR A 184 -10.04 -12.51 10.80
CA THR A 184 -8.96 -13.51 10.84
C THR A 184 -8.24 -13.65 9.50
N GLY A 185 -7.05 -14.26 9.49
CA GLY A 185 -6.23 -14.40 8.29
C GLY A 185 -5.33 -13.18 8.03
N GLY A 186 -4.75 -13.14 6.82
CA GLY A 186 -3.84 -12.08 6.42
C GLY A 186 -4.54 -10.77 6.08
N LEU A 187 -3.80 -9.66 6.13
CA LEU A 187 -4.28 -8.36 5.66
C LEU A 187 -4.62 -8.38 4.17
N LEU A 188 -3.82 -9.09 3.37
CA LEU A 188 -4.01 -9.25 1.93
C LEU A 188 -4.44 -10.70 1.63
N PRO A 189 -5.22 -10.93 0.55
CA PRO A 189 -5.60 -12.28 0.14
C PRO A 189 -4.37 -13.10 -0.23
N PRO A 190 -4.41 -14.44 -0.15
CA PRO A 190 -3.28 -15.28 -0.55
C PRO A 190 -2.97 -15.14 -2.05
N LEU A 191 -1.69 -15.23 -2.40
CA LEU A 191 -1.23 -15.12 -3.80
C LEU A 191 -1.85 -16.16 -4.74
N THR A 192 -2.36 -17.29 -4.22
CA THR A 192 -3.10 -18.29 -5.02
C THR A 192 -4.39 -17.73 -5.64
N GLN A 193 -4.93 -16.63 -5.10
CA GLN A 193 -6.12 -15.96 -5.62
C GLN A 193 -5.79 -14.82 -6.60
N ILE A 194 -4.50 -14.54 -6.85
CA ILE A 194 -4.06 -13.36 -7.62
C ILE A 194 -4.62 -13.33 -9.05
N THR A 195 -4.84 -14.50 -9.67
CA THR A 195 -5.42 -14.60 -11.01
C THR A 195 -6.85 -14.06 -11.02
N GLN A 196 -7.69 -14.49 -10.09
CA GLN A 196 -9.08 -14.05 -10.00
C GLN A 196 -9.14 -12.56 -9.61
N LEU A 197 -8.31 -12.15 -8.65
CA LEU A 197 -8.20 -10.76 -8.24
C LEU A 197 -7.76 -9.85 -9.40
N SER A 198 -6.78 -10.27 -10.21
CA SER A 198 -6.32 -9.49 -11.36
C SER A 198 -7.44 -9.26 -12.37
N LYS A 199 -8.31 -10.26 -12.60
CA LYS A 199 -9.49 -10.13 -13.46
C LYS A 199 -10.52 -9.17 -12.87
N SER A 200 -10.78 -9.24 -11.57
CA SER A 200 -11.68 -8.31 -10.88
C SER A 200 -11.17 -6.86 -10.94
N ILE A 201 -9.87 -6.65 -10.68
CA ILE A 201 -9.22 -5.34 -10.82
C ILE A 201 -9.35 -4.85 -12.27
N ALA A 202 -9.03 -5.70 -13.25
CA ALA A 202 -9.12 -5.34 -14.66
C ALA A 202 -10.53 -4.89 -15.05
N PHE A 203 -11.55 -5.59 -14.56
CA PHE A 203 -12.94 -5.21 -14.77
C PHE A 203 -13.25 -3.82 -14.19
N ASN A 204 -12.94 -3.59 -12.91
CA ASN A 204 -13.24 -2.31 -12.24
C ASN A 204 -12.44 -1.14 -12.83
N VAL A 205 -11.17 -1.35 -13.17
CA VAL A 205 -10.32 -0.36 -13.86
C VAL A 205 -10.89 -0.01 -15.22
N ALA A 206 -11.30 -1.00 -16.02
CA ALA A 206 -11.91 -0.78 -17.31
C ALA A 206 -13.26 -0.03 -17.20
N LYS A 207 -14.06 -0.33 -16.19
CA LYS A 207 -15.31 0.39 -15.91
C LYS A 207 -15.07 1.88 -15.65
N VAL A 208 -14.09 2.22 -14.80
CA VAL A 208 -13.74 3.62 -14.55
C VAL A 208 -13.26 4.31 -15.84
N ALA A 209 -12.41 3.64 -16.63
CA ALA A 209 -11.96 4.18 -17.91
C ALA A 209 -13.12 4.51 -18.86
N MET A 210 -14.15 3.65 -18.93
CA MET A 210 -15.34 3.89 -19.75
C MET A 210 -16.17 5.06 -19.21
N THR A 211 -16.40 5.10 -17.89
CA THR A 211 -17.15 6.18 -17.24
C THR A 211 -16.50 7.55 -17.44
N GLN A 212 -15.17 7.61 -17.42
CA GLN A 212 -14.40 8.85 -17.65
C GLN A 212 -14.18 9.18 -19.14
N GLY A 213 -14.69 8.35 -20.06
CA GLY A 213 -14.53 8.56 -21.51
C GLY A 213 -13.12 8.28 -22.04
N HIS A 214 -12.27 7.61 -21.26
CA HIS A 214 -10.94 7.15 -21.69
C HIS A 214 -10.99 5.89 -22.55
N ALA A 215 -12.12 5.17 -22.55
CA ALA A 215 -12.41 3.98 -23.35
C ALA A 215 -13.84 4.02 -23.90
N LEU A 216 -14.13 3.23 -24.94
CA LEU A 216 -15.49 3.06 -25.45
C LEU A 216 -16.32 2.23 -24.45
N THR A 217 -17.52 2.71 -24.12
CA THR A 217 -18.45 1.98 -23.27
C THR A 217 -18.99 0.74 -23.98
N ILE A 218 -18.88 -0.40 -23.32
CA ILE A 218 -19.46 -1.70 -23.72
C ILE A 218 -20.25 -2.28 -22.54
N SER A 219 -20.98 -3.39 -22.78
CA SER A 219 -21.68 -4.07 -21.69
C SER A 219 -20.70 -4.77 -20.73
N ASP A 220 -21.14 -5.00 -19.50
CA ASP A 220 -20.35 -5.73 -18.50
C ASP A 220 -20.05 -7.16 -18.95
N ASP A 221 -20.97 -7.81 -19.65
CA ASP A 221 -20.77 -9.16 -20.18
C ASP A 221 -19.70 -9.18 -21.27
N GLU A 222 -19.74 -8.23 -22.21
CA GLU A 222 -18.71 -8.11 -23.24
C GLU A 222 -17.34 -7.80 -22.61
N LEU A 223 -17.29 -6.98 -21.55
CA LEU A 223 -16.06 -6.70 -20.83
C LEU A 223 -15.50 -7.96 -20.15
N ARG A 224 -16.33 -8.77 -19.50
CA ARG A 224 -15.91 -10.05 -18.90
C ARG A 224 -15.40 -11.03 -19.95
N GLU A 225 -16.10 -11.15 -21.08
CA GLU A 225 -15.66 -12.00 -22.20
C GLU A 225 -14.30 -11.56 -22.75
N ARG A 226 -14.08 -10.24 -22.90
CA ARG A 226 -12.77 -9.70 -23.32
C ARG A 226 -11.68 -10.00 -22.31
N ILE A 227 -11.96 -9.87 -21.01
CA ILE A 227 -11.01 -10.21 -19.94
C ILE A 227 -10.57 -11.67 -20.06
N GLU A 228 -11.52 -12.60 -20.18
CA GLU A 228 -11.21 -14.03 -20.34
C GLU A 228 -10.43 -14.30 -21.63
N LYS A 229 -10.82 -13.68 -22.74
CA LYS A 229 -10.16 -13.86 -24.04
C LYS A 229 -8.71 -13.38 -24.06
N TYR A 230 -8.42 -12.28 -23.37
CA TYR A 230 -7.08 -11.70 -23.31
C TYR A 230 -6.20 -12.32 -22.21
N PHE A 231 -6.80 -13.02 -21.25
CA PHE A 231 -6.04 -13.69 -20.19
C PHE A 231 -5.25 -14.87 -20.76
N TRP A 232 -3.92 -14.81 -20.68
CA TRP A 232 -3.06 -15.90 -21.14
C TRP A 232 -3.18 -17.12 -20.22
N THR A 233 -3.24 -18.31 -20.81
CA THR A 233 -3.24 -19.58 -20.09
C THR A 233 -1.99 -20.39 -20.41
N PRO A 234 -1.36 -21.04 -19.41
CA PRO A 234 -0.14 -21.84 -19.58
C PRO A 234 -0.44 -23.21 -20.20
N GLN A 235 -1.01 -23.21 -21.41
CA GLN A 235 -1.36 -24.42 -22.15
C GLN A 235 -0.65 -24.42 -23.51
N TYR A 236 -0.14 -25.59 -23.91
CA TYR A 236 0.42 -25.75 -25.24
C TYR A 236 -0.67 -25.54 -26.30
N ARG A 237 -0.35 -24.74 -27.32
CA ARG A 237 -1.23 -24.57 -28.47
C ARG A 237 -1.08 -25.77 -29.40
N GLN A 238 -2.19 -26.25 -29.94
CA GLN A 238 -2.15 -27.23 -31.01
C GLN A 238 -1.78 -26.51 -32.31
N TYR A 239 -0.63 -26.84 -32.88
CA TYR A 239 -0.21 -26.33 -34.18
C TYR A 239 -0.66 -27.30 -35.27
N LYS A 240 -1.41 -26.80 -36.25
CA LYS A 240 -1.61 -27.52 -37.51
C LYS A 240 -0.56 -27.04 -38.51
N ARG A 241 0.13 -27.98 -39.16
CA ARG A 241 1.08 -27.67 -40.22
C ARG A 241 0.30 -27.08 -41.40
N SER A 242 0.55 -25.80 -41.70
CA SER A 242 0.09 -25.18 -42.95
C SER A 242 1.09 -25.59 -44.04
N SER A 243 0.72 -26.55 -44.88
CA SER A 243 1.38 -26.72 -46.18
C SER A 243 1.01 -25.51 -47.04
N VAL A 244 1.99 -24.63 -47.26
CA VAL A 244 1.93 -23.55 -48.27
C VAL A 244 2.00 -24.19 -49.65
#